data_AF-A0A7K0CTX3-F1
#
_entry.id   AF-A0A7K0CTX3-F1
#
_cell.length_a   1.000
_cell.length_b   1.000
_cell.length_c   1.000
_cell.angle_alpha   90.00
_cell.angle_beta   90.00
_cell.angle_gamma   90.00
#
_symmetry.space_group_name_H-M   'P 1'
#
loop_
_entity.id
_entity.type
_entity.pdbx_description
1 polymer ?
#
loop_
_entity_poly.entity_id
_entity_poly.type
_entity_poly.pdbx_seq_one_letter_code
_entity_poly.pdbx_strand_id
1 'polypeptide(L)'
;MKALDTAKETDTMTTRVPSARRRTSALMLLAAAALLALTGCKSGDVVSYDLPAKSARYTFETENDGVSTVWQYTSAEATKDDAPEQNPCAGEMTGSSQAACRPEPLIFLRYDFGLALDNTAKAGAEHEITVTGYYQERLSELPEVTSLKTETTFDGGRTWRPATTKETGKNTFTTTVANPRRDKAPEGVGLRISATDSQGNTVKQTIPTAYTLR
;
A
#
# COMPACT_ATOMS: atom_id res chain seq x y z
N MET A 1 36.66 1.42 31.04
CA MET A 1 36.24 2.40 30.01
C MET A 1 34.89 1.96 29.48
N LYS A 2 33.94 2.89 29.39
CA LYS A 2 32.52 2.66 29.06
C LYS A 2 32.31 2.30 27.58
N ALA A 3 31.18 1.62 27.35
CA ALA A 3 30.63 1.08 26.11
C ALA A 3 30.26 2.13 25.04
N LEU A 4 29.94 1.63 23.83
CA LEU A 4 28.87 2.02 22.87
C LEU A 4 29.08 1.13 21.63
N ASP A 5 28.40 0.00 21.44
CA ASP A 5 26.99 -0.20 21.03
C ASP A 5 26.65 0.52 19.71
N THR A 6 26.75 -0.22 18.59
CA THR A 6 26.43 0.26 17.24
C THR A 6 25.11 -0.36 16.81
N ALA A 7 24.02 0.35 17.06
CA ALA A 7 22.70 0.02 16.55
C ALA A 7 22.71 0.14 15.01
N LYS A 8 22.22 -0.91 14.35
CA LYS A 8 21.99 -0.98 12.90
C LYS A 8 20.75 -0.15 12.58
N GLU A 9 20.96 1.03 12.02
CA GLU A 9 19.91 1.96 11.62
C GLU A 9 19.05 1.32 10.52
N THR A 10 17.77 1.14 10.82
CA THR A 10 16.75 0.68 9.89
C THR A 10 16.02 1.94 9.47
N ASP A 11 16.28 2.44 8.26
CA ASP A 11 15.59 3.61 7.73
C ASP A 11 14.12 3.24 7.48
N THR A 12 13.27 3.62 8.42
CA THR A 12 11.80 3.50 8.32
C THR A 12 11.27 4.79 7.71
N MET A 13 10.69 4.70 6.51
CA MET A 13 10.03 5.82 5.85
C MET A 13 8.53 5.82 6.18
N THR A 14 8.09 6.73 7.07
CA THR A 14 6.66 6.91 7.43
C THR A 14 6.13 8.22 6.82
N THR A 15 4.99 8.18 6.12
CA THR A 15 4.28 9.39 5.68
C THR A 15 2.88 9.46 6.33
N ARG A 16 2.52 10.61 6.91
CA ARG A 16 1.17 10.95 7.38
C ARG A 16 0.71 12.22 6.69
N VAL A 17 -0.42 12.17 6.00
CA VAL A 17 -1.02 13.34 5.33
C VAL A 17 -2.20 13.88 6.17
N PRO A 18 -2.13 15.11 6.72
CA PRO A 18 -3.25 15.70 7.46
C PRO A 18 -4.27 16.41 6.56
N SER A 19 -5.57 16.31 6.90
CA SER A 19 -6.67 16.94 6.16
C SER A 19 -6.93 18.40 6.58
N ALA A 20 -7.11 19.29 5.61
CA ALA A 20 -7.28 20.73 5.86
C ALA A 20 -8.74 21.13 6.16
N ARG A 21 -8.97 21.78 7.31
CA ARG A 21 -10.24 22.43 7.70
C ARG A 21 -10.57 23.63 6.81
N ARG A 22 -11.83 23.71 6.37
CA ARG A 22 -12.42 24.89 5.70
C ARG A 22 -12.48 26.09 6.66
N ARG A 23 -12.06 27.27 6.18
CA ARG A 23 -12.48 28.56 6.74
C ARG A 23 -13.08 29.43 5.64
N THR A 24 -14.22 30.01 5.97
CA THR A 24 -15.12 30.84 5.16
C THR A 24 -14.56 32.24 4.91
N SER A 25 -14.96 32.80 3.76
CA SER A 25 -14.49 34.03 3.11
C SER A 25 -14.91 35.34 3.79
N ALA A 26 -14.16 36.41 3.52
CA ALA A 26 -14.67 37.79 3.42
C ALA A 26 -13.92 38.55 2.31
N LEU A 27 -14.69 39.22 1.43
CA LEU A 27 -14.28 39.94 0.21
C LEU A 27 -13.65 41.32 0.50
N MET A 28 -12.80 41.81 -0.43
CA MET A 28 -13.04 43.03 -1.25
C MET A 28 -11.80 43.44 -2.11
N LEU A 29 -11.97 43.36 -3.45
CA LEU A 29 -11.67 44.33 -4.55
C LEU A 29 -10.31 45.08 -4.57
N LEU A 30 -9.61 45.38 -5.67
CA LEU A 30 -9.75 45.28 -7.14
C LEU A 30 -8.39 45.72 -7.73
N ALA A 31 -7.74 44.95 -8.61
CA ALA A 31 -6.83 45.46 -9.65
C ALA A 31 -6.65 44.39 -10.72
N ALA A 32 -7.09 44.71 -11.93
CA ALA A 32 -7.01 43.84 -13.09
C ALA A 32 -5.55 43.69 -13.56
N ALA A 33 -5.01 42.49 -13.40
CA ALA A 33 -3.95 41.97 -14.24
C ALA A 33 -4.39 40.57 -14.68
N ALA A 34 -4.78 40.45 -15.95
CA ALA A 34 -4.98 39.16 -16.58
C ALA A 34 -3.60 38.51 -16.79
N LEU A 35 -3.07 37.92 -15.72
CA LEU A 35 -2.14 36.81 -15.82
C LEU A 35 -3.01 35.58 -15.57
N LEU A 36 -3.06 34.67 -16.54
CA LEU A 36 -3.44 33.28 -16.27
C LEU A 36 -2.43 32.77 -15.23
N ALA A 37 -2.71 32.99 -13.95
CA ALA A 37 -2.25 32.09 -12.92
C ALA A 37 -2.97 30.80 -13.24
N LEU A 38 -2.28 29.94 -14.01
CA LEU A 38 -2.47 28.51 -13.89
C LEU A 38 -2.54 28.28 -12.38
N THR A 39 -3.75 28.01 -11.90
CA THR A 39 -3.93 27.33 -10.64
C THR A 39 -3.06 26.10 -10.80
N GLY A 40 -1.84 26.17 -10.27
CA GLY A 40 -1.06 24.99 -10.03
C GLY A 40 -2.01 24.14 -9.20
N CYS A 41 -2.62 23.13 -9.84
CA CYS A 41 -2.83 21.89 -9.13
C CYS A 41 -1.53 21.71 -8.38
N LYS A 42 -1.58 21.80 -7.06
CA LYS A 42 -0.49 21.35 -6.22
C LYS A 42 -0.27 19.92 -6.65
N SER A 43 0.60 19.72 -7.64
CA SER A 43 1.19 18.44 -7.97
C SER A 43 1.64 17.96 -6.61
N GLY A 44 0.99 16.90 -6.10
CA GLY A 44 1.38 16.35 -4.80
C GLY A 44 2.89 16.21 -4.82
N ASP A 45 3.55 16.74 -3.80
CA ASP A 45 5.01 16.74 -3.71
C ASP A 45 5.48 15.34 -4.09
N VAL A 46 6.14 15.23 -5.23
CA VAL A 46 6.65 13.96 -5.70
C VAL A 46 7.80 13.65 -4.77
N VAL A 47 7.56 12.75 -3.82
CA VAL A 47 8.58 12.40 -2.85
C VAL A 47 9.57 11.47 -3.53
N SER A 48 10.76 11.99 -3.82
CA SER A 48 11.89 11.21 -4.34
C SER A 48 12.93 10.99 -3.23
N TYR A 49 13.58 9.84 -3.27
CA TYR A 49 14.66 9.47 -2.36
C TYR A 49 15.83 8.92 -3.17
N ASP A 50 17.04 9.36 -2.83
CA ASP A 50 18.27 8.78 -3.38
C ASP A 50 18.58 7.49 -2.62
N LEU A 51 18.39 6.35 -3.27
CA LEU A 51 18.76 5.04 -2.72
C LEU A 51 20.27 4.79 -2.98
N PRO A 52 21.01 4.19 -2.03
CA PRO A 52 22.38 3.75 -2.27
C PRO A 52 22.49 2.90 -3.53
N ALA A 53 23.55 3.13 -4.32
CA ALA A 53 23.77 2.41 -5.57
C ALA A 53 23.87 0.88 -5.42
N LYS A 54 24.34 0.43 -4.25
CA LYS A 54 24.51 -1.01 -3.95
C LYS A 54 23.19 -1.66 -3.60
N SER A 55 23.06 -2.93 -3.94
CA SER A 55 21.94 -3.76 -3.51
C SER A 55 21.78 -3.73 -1.99
N ALA A 56 20.59 -3.38 -1.52
CA ALA A 56 20.22 -3.32 -0.12
C ALA A 56 18.75 -3.72 0.08
N ARG A 57 18.38 -3.97 1.34
CA ARG A 57 17.02 -4.27 1.75
C ARG A 57 16.36 -2.99 2.28
N TYR A 58 15.22 -2.61 1.71
CA TYR A 58 14.48 -1.42 2.05
C TYR A 58 13.16 -1.78 2.73
N THR A 59 12.67 -0.86 3.56
CA THR A 59 11.31 -0.89 4.11
C THR A 59 10.58 0.36 3.65
N PHE A 60 9.41 0.19 3.04
CA PHE A 60 8.54 1.30 2.67
C PHE A 60 7.21 1.16 3.41
N GLU A 61 6.75 2.24 4.05
CA GLU A 61 5.53 2.23 4.85
C GLU A 61 4.58 3.35 4.44
N THR A 62 3.30 3.02 4.34
CA THR A 62 2.22 3.98 4.11
C THR A 62 1.08 3.76 5.09
N GLU A 63 0.43 4.86 5.48
CA GLU A 63 -0.80 4.86 6.26
C GLU A 63 -1.80 5.78 5.56
N ASN A 64 -2.96 5.25 5.14
CA ASN A 64 -4.05 6.04 4.58
C ASN A 64 -5.39 5.55 5.15
N ASP A 65 -6.19 6.47 5.69
CA ASP A 65 -7.50 6.17 6.30
C ASP A 65 -7.47 5.00 7.31
N GLY A 66 -6.37 4.89 8.07
CA GLY A 66 -6.14 3.82 9.04
C GLY A 66 -5.67 2.49 8.42
N VAL A 67 -5.64 2.36 7.09
CA VAL A 67 -5.01 1.23 6.41
C VAL A 67 -3.50 1.44 6.40
N SER A 68 -2.76 0.51 7.00
CA SER A 68 -1.29 0.53 7.00
C SER A 68 -0.76 -0.51 6.03
N THR A 69 0.20 -0.16 5.18
CA THR A 69 0.92 -1.12 4.33
C THR A 69 2.41 -0.98 4.53
N VAL A 70 3.09 -2.11 4.77
CA VAL A 70 4.53 -2.20 4.93
C VAL A 70 5.08 -3.14 3.88
N TRP A 71 5.99 -2.64 3.04
CA TRP A 71 6.75 -3.44 2.10
C TRP A 71 8.17 -3.64 2.62
N GLN A 72 8.73 -4.83 2.42
CA GLN A 72 10.17 -5.03 2.51
C GLN A 72 10.66 -5.64 1.21
N TYR A 73 11.63 -5.01 0.58
CA TYR A 73 12.07 -5.40 -0.76
C TYR A 73 13.56 -5.16 -0.95
N THR A 74 14.15 -5.89 -1.88
CA THR A 74 15.54 -5.68 -2.28
C THR A 74 15.58 -4.79 -3.51
N SER A 75 16.38 -3.72 -3.48
CA SER A 75 16.60 -2.86 -4.65
C SER A 75 18.07 -2.47 -4.77
N ALA A 76 18.43 -2.00 -5.95
CA ALA A 76 19.77 -1.55 -6.35
C ALA A 76 19.62 -0.54 -7.49
N GLU A 77 20.66 0.23 -7.78
CA GLU A 77 20.66 1.15 -8.91
C GLU A 77 20.18 0.46 -10.21
N ALA A 78 19.31 1.14 -10.94
CA ALA A 78 18.88 0.66 -12.24
C ALA A 78 20.02 0.87 -13.25
N THR A 79 20.40 -0.20 -13.94
CA THR A 79 21.45 -0.17 -14.97
C THR A 79 20.88 -0.05 -16.38
N LYS A 80 19.55 -0.20 -16.51
CA LYS A 80 18.77 -0.13 -17.74
C LYS A 80 17.41 0.47 -17.42
N ASP A 81 16.89 1.24 -18.36
CA ASP A 81 15.52 1.73 -18.30
C ASP A 81 14.52 0.58 -18.47
N ASP A 82 13.56 0.54 -17.55
CA ASP A 82 12.39 -0.35 -17.57
C ASP A 82 11.13 0.45 -17.18
N ALA A 83 11.19 1.77 -17.35
CA ALA A 83 10.07 2.69 -17.10
C ALA A 83 9.21 2.86 -18.36
N PRO A 84 7.88 2.92 -18.24
CA PRO A 84 7.00 3.08 -19.39
C PRO A 84 7.01 4.52 -19.93
N GLU A 85 7.08 4.71 -21.26
CA GLU A 85 6.94 6.05 -21.90
C GLU A 85 5.67 6.81 -21.44
N GLN A 86 4.58 6.09 -21.14
CA GLN A 86 3.30 6.68 -20.72
C GLN A 86 3.22 6.98 -19.22
N ASN A 87 4.13 6.43 -18.42
CA ASN A 87 4.23 6.69 -16.98
C ASN A 87 5.71 6.69 -16.56
N PRO A 88 6.50 7.67 -17.06
CA PRO A 88 7.92 7.65 -16.87
C PRO A 88 8.26 7.91 -15.41
N CYS A 89 9.48 7.57 -15.03
CA CYS A 89 9.92 7.80 -13.66
C CYS A 89 9.80 9.28 -13.29
N ALA A 90 9.52 9.55 -12.02
CA ALA A 90 9.38 10.90 -11.48
C ALA A 90 10.52 11.84 -11.90
N GLY A 91 11.75 11.35 -11.91
CA GLY A 91 12.92 12.13 -12.32
C GLY A 91 12.91 12.55 -13.79
N GLU A 92 12.40 11.70 -14.67
CA GLU A 92 12.23 12.02 -16.09
C GLU A 92 11.06 13.00 -16.29
N MET A 93 9.92 12.75 -15.63
CA MET A 93 8.74 13.62 -15.67
C MET A 93 9.01 15.06 -15.21
N THR A 94 9.92 15.21 -14.24
CA THR A 94 10.28 16.52 -13.67
C THR A 94 11.54 17.12 -14.31
N GLY A 95 12.20 16.39 -15.21
CA GLY A 95 13.50 16.76 -15.77
C GLY A 95 14.65 16.78 -14.76
N SER A 96 14.47 16.23 -13.56
CA SER A 96 15.47 16.21 -12.50
C SER A 96 16.50 15.09 -12.65
N SER A 97 16.25 14.10 -13.49
CA SER A 97 17.17 12.98 -13.78
C SER A 97 16.96 12.41 -15.18
N GLN A 98 18.06 11.94 -15.79
CA GLN A 98 18.08 11.12 -17.01
C GLN A 98 18.76 9.76 -16.76
N ALA A 99 18.98 9.41 -15.49
CA ALA A 99 19.55 8.13 -15.13
C ALA A 99 18.57 7.00 -15.46
N ALA A 100 19.12 5.81 -15.70
CA ALA A 100 18.31 4.63 -15.91
C ALA A 100 17.35 4.43 -14.74
N CYS A 101 16.11 4.05 -15.02
CA CYS A 101 15.08 3.88 -13.99
C CYS A 101 14.16 2.68 -14.23
N ARG A 102 13.68 2.07 -13.15
CA ARG A 102 12.67 1.00 -13.17
C ARG A 102 11.72 1.11 -11.97
N PRO A 103 10.50 0.54 -12.07
CA PRO A 103 9.64 0.31 -10.91
C PRO A 103 10.33 -0.49 -9.80
N GLU A 104 10.02 -0.16 -8.54
CA GLU A 104 10.43 -0.98 -7.41
C GLU A 104 9.62 -2.29 -7.36
N PRO A 105 10.20 -3.42 -6.93
CA PRO A 105 9.55 -4.73 -6.90
C PRO A 105 8.58 -4.86 -5.70
N LEU A 106 7.69 -3.88 -5.54
CA LEU A 106 6.68 -3.86 -4.49
C LEU A 106 5.51 -4.77 -4.87
N ILE A 107 5.17 -5.70 -3.97
CA ILE A 107 3.97 -6.53 -4.12
C ILE A 107 2.74 -5.67 -3.76
N PHE A 108 1.88 -5.41 -4.73
CA PHE A 108 0.58 -4.78 -4.52
C PHE A 108 -0.50 -5.85 -4.37
N LEU A 109 -1.55 -5.54 -3.60
CA LEU A 109 -2.65 -6.45 -3.33
C LEU A 109 -3.95 -5.87 -3.90
N ARG A 110 -4.63 -6.65 -4.73
CA ARG A 110 -5.96 -6.36 -5.25
C ARG A 110 -6.96 -7.29 -4.59
N TYR A 111 -8.12 -6.75 -4.23
CA TYR A 111 -9.17 -7.49 -3.53
C TYR A 111 -10.44 -7.58 -4.37
N ASP A 112 -11.04 -8.76 -4.40
CA ASP A 112 -12.45 -8.95 -4.68
C ASP A 112 -13.10 -9.51 -3.43
N PHE A 113 -13.82 -8.66 -2.71
CA PHE A 113 -14.47 -9.02 -1.47
C PHE A 113 -15.83 -9.69 -1.65
N GLY A 114 -16.44 -9.70 -2.84
CA GLY A 114 -17.77 -10.31 -3.02
C GLY A 114 -18.86 -9.78 -2.07
N LEU A 115 -18.80 -8.50 -1.68
CA LEU A 115 -19.75 -7.89 -0.72
C LEU A 115 -21.07 -7.51 -1.38
N ALA A 116 -22.09 -7.31 -0.55
CA ALA A 116 -23.28 -6.59 -0.97
C ALA A 116 -22.95 -5.10 -1.24
N LEU A 117 -23.83 -4.40 -1.98
CA LEU A 117 -23.64 -3.01 -2.39
C LEU A 117 -23.51 -2.01 -1.23
N ASP A 118 -23.92 -2.39 -0.03
CA ASP A 118 -23.77 -1.62 1.21
C ASP A 118 -22.46 -1.95 1.97
N ASN A 119 -21.51 -2.63 1.32
CA ASN A 119 -20.24 -3.10 1.89
C ASN A 119 -20.42 -4.05 3.08
N THR A 120 -21.43 -4.93 3.00
CA THR A 120 -21.69 -5.95 4.02
C THR A 120 -21.51 -7.39 3.54
N ALA A 121 -21.20 -8.27 4.47
CA ALA A 121 -21.27 -9.73 4.32
C ALA A 121 -22.26 -10.32 5.32
N LYS A 122 -22.72 -11.56 5.07
CA LYS A 122 -23.65 -12.25 5.96
C LYS A 122 -22.99 -12.58 7.30
N ALA A 123 -23.64 -12.26 8.41
CA ALA A 123 -23.20 -12.66 9.73
C ALA A 123 -23.40 -14.18 9.97
N GLY A 124 -22.52 -14.78 10.78
CA GLY A 124 -22.64 -16.18 11.20
C GLY A 124 -22.43 -17.20 10.06
N ALA A 125 -21.75 -16.80 9.00
CA ALA A 125 -21.51 -17.61 7.81
C ALA A 125 -20.06 -17.46 7.34
N GLU A 126 -19.57 -18.45 6.60
CA GLU A 126 -18.31 -18.29 5.88
C GLU A 126 -18.50 -17.30 4.72
N HIS A 127 -17.47 -16.50 4.49
CA HIS A 127 -17.42 -15.52 3.42
C HIS A 127 -16.08 -15.60 2.70
N GLU A 128 -16.13 -15.66 1.39
CA GLU A 128 -14.96 -15.84 0.54
C GLU A 128 -14.48 -14.50 -0.02
N ILE A 129 -13.16 -14.32 -0.04
CA ILE A 129 -12.47 -13.13 -0.55
C ILE A 129 -11.37 -13.60 -1.49
N THR A 130 -11.31 -13.05 -2.69
CA THR A 130 -10.18 -13.27 -3.60
C THR A 130 -9.15 -12.16 -3.42
N VAL A 131 -7.88 -12.54 -3.30
CA VAL A 131 -6.74 -11.63 -3.20
C VAL A 131 -5.76 -11.97 -4.31
N THR A 132 -5.42 -10.97 -5.14
CA THR A 132 -4.41 -11.12 -6.20
C THR A 132 -3.21 -10.25 -5.88
N GLY A 133 -2.04 -10.86 -5.81
CA GLY A 133 -0.75 -10.17 -5.80
C GLY A 133 -0.37 -9.72 -7.21
N TYR A 134 0.05 -8.46 -7.35
CA TYR A 134 0.49 -7.90 -8.62
C TYR A 134 1.63 -6.89 -8.40
N TYR A 135 2.29 -6.48 -9.47
CA TYR A 135 3.37 -5.50 -9.44
C TYR A 135 2.99 -4.31 -10.31
N GLN A 136 3.73 -3.21 -10.17
CA GLN A 136 3.66 -2.13 -11.16
C GLN A 136 3.93 -2.71 -12.56
N GLU A 137 3.18 -2.21 -13.53
CA GLU A 137 3.29 -2.67 -14.91
C GLU A 137 4.74 -2.54 -15.42
N ARG A 138 5.16 -3.51 -16.23
CA ARG A 138 6.47 -3.54 -16.92
C ARG A 138 7.71 -3.65 -16.04
N LEU A 139 7.61 -4.17 -14.82
CA LEU A 139 8.76 -4.87 -14.23
C LEU A 139 9.04 -6.12 -15.10
N SER A 140 10.09 -6.05 -15.92
CA SER A 140 10.39 -7.03 -16.98
C SER A 140 10.50 -8.47 -16.49
N GLU A 141 11.02 -8.66 -15.27
CA GLU A 141 11.05 -9.94 -14.58
C GLU A 141 10.16 -9.89 -13.33
N LEU A 142 8.89 -10.27 -13.49
CA LEU A 142 7.94 -10.31 -12.39
C LEU A 142 8.22 -11.48 -11.44
N PRO A 143 8.52 -11.22 -10.14
CA PRO A 143 8.56 -12.27 -9.15
C PRO A 143 7.19 -12.93 -9.01
N GLU A 144 7.16 -14.23 -8.75
CA GLU A 144 5.92 -14.94 -8.45
C GLU A 144 5.57 -14.76 -6.98
N VAL A 145 4.31 -14.45 -6.65
CA VAL A 145 3.86 -14.41 -5.26
C VAL A 145 3.65 -15.85 -4.79
N THR A 146 4.61 -16.37 -4.03
CA THR A 146 4.68 -17.78 -3.62
C THR A 146 3.90 -18.07 -2.34
N SER A 147 3.55 -17.04 -1.57
CA SER A 147 2.77 -17.20 -0.35
C SER A 147 1.88 -15.99 -0.07
N LEU A 148 0.67 -16.26 0.40
CA LEU A 148 -0.23 -15.27 0.97
C LEU A 148 -0.93 -15.85 2.20
N LYS A 149 -0.97 -15.06 3.27
CA LYS A 149 -1.67 -15.39 4.51
C LYS A 149 -2.59 -14.25 4.88
N THR A 150 -3.80 -14.60 5.29
CA THR A 150 -4.76 -13.63 5.83
C THR A 150 -5.07 -13.94 7.28
N GLU A 151 -5.05 -12.91 8.11
CA GLU A 151 -5.59 -12.92 9.46
C GLU A 151 -6.83 -12.02 9.51
N THR A 152 -7.79 -12.38 10.34
CA THR A 152 -9.03 -11.62 10.57
C THR A 152 -9.13 -11.18 12.03
N THR A 153 -9.79 -10.05 12.24
CA THR A 153 -10.17 -9.55 13.56
C THR A 153 -11.65 -9.18 13.56
N PHE A 154 -12.29 -9.39 14.71
CA PHE A 154 -13.69 -9.04 14.96
C PHE A 154 -13.85 -8.12 16.18
N ASP A 155 -12.74 -7.77 16.83
CA ASP A 155 -12.72 -7.03 18.10
C ASP A 155 -11.94 -5.71 17.99
N GLY A 156 -11.94 -5.10 16.82
CA GLY A 156 -11.25 -3.82 16.57
C GLY A 156 -9.73 -3.95 16.48
N GLY A 157 -9.22 -5.13 16.08
CA GLY A 157 -7.77 -5.37 15.93
C GLY A 157 -7.04 -5.76 17.21
N ARG A 158 -7.76 -6.05 18.31
CA ARG A 158 -7.16 -6.52 19.57
C ARG A 158 -6.64 -7.95 19.45
N THR A 159 -7.39 -8.82 18.78
CA THR A 159 -6.96 -10.18 18.46
C THR A 159 -7.03 -10.43 16.96
N TRP A 160 -6.00 -11.10 16.45
CA TRP A 160 -5.86 -11.51 15.05
C TRP A 160 -5.83 -13.02 15.00
N ARG A 161 -6.63 -13.62 14.10
CA ARG A 161 -6.77 -15.07 13.95
C ARG A 161 -6.56 -15.44 12.50
N PRO A 162 -5.88 -16.55 12.19
CA PRO A 162 -5.71 -16.98 10.81
C PRO A 162 -7.06 -17.26 10.16
N ALA A 163 -7.22 -16.80 8.92
CA ALA A 163 -8.28 -17.21 8.01
C ALA A 163 -7.72 -18.30 7.08
N THR A 164 -8.58 -19.19 6.58
CA THR A 164 -8.14 -20.24 5.66
C THR A 164 -7.81 -19.60 4.31
N THR A 165 -6.54 -19.61 3.92
CA THR A 165 -6.09 -19.09 2.62
C THR A 165 -5.56 -20.23 1.74
N LYS A 166 -5.96 -20.24 0.47
CA LYS A 166 -5.53 -21.23 -0.53
C LYS A 166 -5.16 -20.53 -1.82
N GLU A 167 -4.09 -20.99 -2.45
CA GLU A 167 -3.76 -20.58 -3.81
C GLU A 167 -4.76 -21.20 -4.80
N THR A 168 -5.30 -20.38 -5.70
CA THR A 168 -6.32 -20.78 -6.67
C THR A 168 -5.96 -20.42 -8.12
N GLY A 169 -4.87 -19.68 -8.30
CA GLY A 169 -4.30 -19.37 -9.61
C GLY A 169 -3.02 -18.55 -9.47
N LYS A 170 -2.44 -18.13 -10.60
CA LYS A 170 -1.21 -17.35 -10.61
C LYS A 170 -1.35 -16.08 -9.75
N ASN A 171 -0.51 -15.97 -8.71
CA ASN A 171 -0.54 -14.91 -7.70
C ASN A 171 -1.93 -14.67 -7.06
N THR A 172 -2.86 -15.62 -7.18
CA THR A 172 -4.26 -15.45 -6.81
C THR A 172 -4.62 -16.44 -5.72
N PHE A 173 -5.18 -15.91 -4.64
CA PHE A 173 -5.48 -16.65 -3.44
C PHE A 173 -6.91 -16.39 -3.01
N THR A 174 -7.56 -17.44 -2.53
CA THR A 174 -8.88 -17.37 -1.93
C THR A 174 -8.73 -17.45 -0.42
N THR A 175 -9.31 -16.50 0.30
CA THR A 175 -9.39 -16.48 1.77
C THR A 175 -10.84 -16.68 2.22
N THR A 176 -11.07 -17.67 3.08
CA THR A 176 -12.37 -17.91 3.71
C THR A 176 -12.37 -17.36 5.14
N VAL A 177 -13.24 -16.38 5.39
CA VAL A 177 -13.46 -15.77 6.71
C VAL A 177 -14.71 -16.37 7.34
N ALA A 178 -14.57 -16.99 8.51
CA ALA A 178 -15.71 -17.45 9.30
C ALA A 178 -16.30 -16.27 10.08
N ASN A 179 -17.29 -15.59 9.50
CA ASN A 179 -17.88 -14.42 10.13
C ASN A 179 -18.67 -14.81 11.38
N PRO A 180 -18.46 -14.12 12.51
CA PRO A 180 -19.27 -14.36 13.70
C PRO A 180 -20.65 -13.75 13.51
N ARG A 181 -21.51 -13.88 14.52
CA ARG A 181 -22.75 -13.09 14.58
C ARG A 181 -22.42 -11.59 14.67
N ARG A 182 -23.33 -10.75 14.17
CA ARG A 182 -23.14 -9.29 14.09
C ARG A 182 -22.80 -8.65 15.44
N ASP A 183 -23.38 -9.11 16.54
CA ASP A 183 -23.11 -8.61 17.90
C ASP A 183 -21.66 -8.83 18.37
N LYS A 184 -20.93 -9.74 17.73
CA LYS A 184 -19.54 -10.08 18.05
C LYS A 184 -18.51 -9.33 17.19
N ALA A 185 -18.97 -8.56 16.20
CA ALA A 185 -18.13 -7.72 15.35
C ALA A 185 -18.73 -6.31 15.21
N PRO A 186 -18.95 -5.57 16.32
CA PRO A 186 -19.62 -4.26 16.29
C PRO A 186 -18.85 -3.20 15.49
N GLU A 187 -17.53 -3.35 15.36
CA GLU A 187 -16.62 -2.48 14.60
C GLU A 187 -16.36 -2.99 13.17
N GLY A 188 -17.04 -4.07 12.78
CA GLY A 188 -16.84 -4.76 11.51
C GLY A 188 -15.73 -5.82 11.55
N VAL A 189 -15.41 -6.34 10.37
CA VAL A 189 -14.36 -7.34 10.15
C VAL A 189 -13.12 -6.62 9.65
N GLY A 190 -12.01 -6.73 10.38
CA GLY A 190 -10.70 -6.25 9.93
C GLY A 190 -9.88 -7.38 9.32
N LEU A 191 -8.98 -7.05 8.40
CA LEU A 191 -8.11 -8.01 7.73
C LEU A 191 -6.65 -7.58 7.82
N ARG A 192 -5.77 -8.55 7.94
CA ARG A 192 -4.33 -8.36 7.82
C ARG A 192 -3.78 -9.39 6.87
N ILE A 193 -3.23 -8.92 5.76
CA ILE A 193 -2.76 -9.77 4.67
C ILE A 193 -1.25 -9.62 4.60
N SER A 194 -0.54 -10.75 4.57
CA SER A 194 0.90 -10.80 4.34
C SER A 194 1.18 -11.66 3.12
N ALA A 195 2.02 -11.17 2.21
CA ALA A 195 2.45 -11.94 1.04
C ALA A 195 3.98 -11.94 0.89
N THR A 196 4.50 -12.95 0.21
CA THR A 196 5.93 -13.11 -0.07
C THR A 196 6.11 -13.61 -1.51
N ASP A 197 7.12 -13.10 -2.19
CA ASP A 197 7.44 -13.50 -3.56
C ASP A 197 8.67 -14.43 -3.68
N SER A 198 8.95 -14.88 -4.89
CA SER A 198 10.07 -15.77 -5.22
C SER A 198 11.46 -15.14 -5.03
N GLN A 199 11.54 -13.82 -4.90
CA GLN A 199 12.77 -13.07 -4.59
C GLN A 199 12.88 -12.71 -3.10
N GLY A 200 11.91 -13.15 -2.29
CA GLY A 200 11.84 -12.90 -0.87
C GLY A 200 11.37 -11.48 -0.51
N ASN A 201 10.82 -10.69 -1.44
CA ASN A 201 10.14 -9.44 -1.10
C ASN A 201 8.83 -9.75 -0.38
N THR A 202 8.40 -8.83 0.48
CA THR A 202 7.19 -8.99 1.30
C THR A 202 6.32 -7.75 1.28
N VAL A 203 5.02 -7.97 1.47
CA VAL A 203 4.06 -6.92 1.80
C VAL A 203 3.23 -7.38 2.99
N LYS A 204 2.93 -6.47 3.91
CA LYS A 204 1.97 -6.65 4.99
C LYS A 204 1.00 -5.47 5.01
N GLN A 205 -0.25 -5.72 4.68
CA GLN A 205 -1.32 -4.73 4.76
C GLN A 205 -2.25 -5.03 5.93
N THR A 206 -2.59 -4.04 6.74
CA THR A 206 -3.60 -4.13 7.80
C THR A 206 -4.73 -3.16 7.48
N ILE A 207 -5.93 -3.70 7.33
CA ILE A 207 -7.19 -3.00 7.06
C ILE A 207 -8.04 -3.11 8.32
N PRO A 208 -8.16 -2.05 9.14
CA PRO A 208 -8.87 -2.13 10.42
C PRO A 208 -10.33 -2.55 10.29
N THR A 209 -11.02 -2.06 9.26
CA THR A 209 -12.39 -2.44 8.91
C THR A 209 -12.48 -2.65 7.39
N ALA A 210 -12.45 -3.90 6.95
CA ALA A 210 -12.60 -4.26 5.54
C ALA A 210 -14.07 -4.26 5.10
N TYR A 211 -14.97 -4.74 5.96
CA TYR A 211 -16.42 -4.74 5.73
C TYR A 211 -17.20 -4.90 7.03
N THR A 212 -18.52 -4.75 6.97
CA THR A 212 -19.41 -4.94 8.14
C THR A 212 -20.35 -6.13 7.95
N LEU A 213 -21.02 -6.58 9.03
CA LEU A 213 -21.89 -7.74 9.01
C LEU A 213 -23.36 -7.35 9.06
N ARG A 214 -24.18 -8.04 8.26
CA ARG A 214 -25.65 -7.92 8.25
C ARG A 214 -26.35 -9.20 8.72
#